data_AF-A0AAW9DLY2-F1
#
_entry.id   AF-A0AAW9DLY2-F1
#
_cell.length_a   1.000
_cell.length_b   1.000
_cell.length_c   1.000
_cell.angle_alpha   90.00
_cell.angle_beta   90.00
_cell.angle_gamma   90.00
#
_symmetry.space_group_name_H-M   'P 1'
#
loop_
_entity.id
_entity.type
_entity.pdbx_description
1 polymer ?
#
loop_
_entity_poly.entity_id
_entity_poly.type
_entity_poly.pdbx_seq_one_letter_code
_entity_poly.pdbx_strand_id
1 'polypeptide(L)'
;MIENIVHHYLRTRGQPRIFASASMATLIRMALDGIGIAAIPPAIVRDDIANGRLVRLRSGHRLRDLGFVAAWAETSEKFLISGIADLAAESAL
;
A
#
# COMPACT_ATOMS: atom_id res chain seq x y z
N MET A 1 -19.30 15.60 -26.70
CA MET A 1 -18.04 15.92 -27.41
C MET A 1 -16.80 15.62 -26.56
N ILE A 2 -16.80 15.92 -25.25
CA ILE A 2 -15.69 15.62 -24.32
C ILE A 2 -15.52 14.10 -24.07
N GLU A 3 -16.61 13.33 -23.98
CA GLU A 3 -16.56 11.88 -23.78
C GLU A 3 -15.83 11.13 -24.89
N ASN A 4 -16.01 11.55 -26.15
CA ASN A 4 -15.30 10.96 -27.30
C ASN A 4 -13.79 11.22 -27.26
N ILE A 5 -13.37 12.36 -26.69
CA ILE A 5 -11.96 12.70 -26.51
C ILE A 5 -11.36 11.83 -25.41
N VAL A 6 -12.04 11.68 -24.26
CA VAL A 6 -11.58 10.80 -23.17
C VAL A 6 -11.47 9.34 -23.64
N HIS A 7 -12.47 8.84 -24.35
CA HIS A 7 -12.43 7.49 -24.92
C HIS A 7 -11.33 7.30 -25.97
N HIS A 8 -11.03 8.32 -26.78
CA HIS A 8 -9.93 8.29 -27.74
C HIS A 8 -8.55 8.39 -27.06
N TYR A 9 -8.44 9.20 -25.98
CA TYR A 9 -7.22 9.35 -25.18
C TYR A 9 -6.85 8.07 -24.41
N LEU A 10 -7.83 7.35 -23.87
CA LEU A 10 -7.61 6.06 -23.19
C LEU A 10 -7.23 4.91 -24.17
N ARG A 11 -7.46 5.11 -25.47
CA ARG A 11 -7.19 4.12 -26.51
C ARG A 11 -5.84 4.32 -27.20
N THR A 12 -5.24 5.51 -27.08
CA THR A 12 -3.97 5.91 -27.72
C THR A 12 -2.72 5.72 -26.84
N ARG A 13 -2.87 5.53 -25.53
CA ARG A 13 -1.81 4.95 -24.68
C ARG A 13 -2.21 3.52 -24.32
N GLY A 14 -1.25 2.59 -24.45
CA GLY A 14 -1.47 1.16 -24.23
C GLY A 14 -2.17 0.86 -22.90
N GLN A 15 -2.85 -0.29 -22.85
CA GLN A 15 -3.61 -0.73 -21.67
C GLN A 15 -2.80 -0.52 -20.37
N PRO A 16 -3.43 -0.05 -19.27
CA PRO A 16 -2.76 0.10 -18.00
C PRO A 16 -2.02 -1.18 -17.61
N ARG A 17 -0.70 -1.08 -17.42
CA ARG A 17 0.10 -2.22 -16.96
C ARG A 17 0.03 -2.30 -15.44
N ILE A 18 -0.50 -3.41 -14.94
CA ILE A 18 -0.59 -3.68 -13.51
C ILE A 18 0.63 -4.51 -13.12
N PHE A 19 1.46 -3.97 -12.23
CA PHE A 19 2.56 -4.70 -11.62
C PHE A 19 2.11 -5.24 -10.26
N ALA A 20 1.72 -6.51 -10.22
CA ALA A 20 1.45 -7.22 -8.98
C ALA A 20 2.77 -7.76 -8.42
N SER A 21 3.50 -6.94 -7.65
CA SER A 21 4.68 -7.40 -6.91
C SER A 21 4.26 -7.97 -5.56
N ALA A 22 4.83 -9.11 -5.16
CA ALA A 22 4.69 -9.65 -3.82
C ALA A 22 5.48 -8.85 -2.75
N SER A 23 6.27 -7.86 -3.17
CA SER A 23 7.09 -7.03 -2.28
C SER A 23 6.57 -5.59 -2.21
N MET A 24 6.13 -5.18 -1.02
CA MET A 24 5.76 -3.80 -0.73
C MET A 24 6.93 -2.84 -0.96
N ALA A 25 8.15 -3.23 -0.59
CA ALA A 25 9.35 -2.42 -0.79
C ALA A 25 9.60 -2.13 -2.28
N THR A 26 9.34 -3.09 -3.16
CA THR A 26 9.43 -2.89 -4.60
C THR A 26 8.39 -1.89 -5.09
N LEU A 27 7.13 -2.00 -4.64
CA LEU A 27 6.08 -1.06 -5.03
C LEU A 27 6.40 0.38 -4.57
N ILE A 28 6.92 0.54 -3.36
CA ILE A 28 7.34 1.84 -2.82
C ILE A 28 8.48 2.43 -3.66
N ARG A 29 9.53 1.63 -3.94
CA ARG A 29 10.66 2.07 -4.78
C ARG A 29 10.18 2.50 -6.17
N MET A 30 9.33 1.70 -6.83
CA MET A 30 8.80 2.04 -8.15
C MET A 30 7.99 3.34 -8.15
N ALA A 31 7.21 3.59 -7.09
CA ALA A 31 6.46 4.84 -6.95
C ALA A 31 7.38 6.05 -6.73
N LEU A 32 8.40 5.90 -5.86
CA LEU A 32 9.41 6.93 -5.60
C LEU A 32 10.24 7.27 -6.85
N ASP A 33 10.54 6.27 -7.67
CA ASP A 33 11.29 6.45 -8.93
C ASP A 33 10.39 6.96 -10.08
N GLY A 34 9.08 7.17 -9.83
CA GLY A 34 8.14 7.70 -10.82
C GLY A 34 7.72 6.73 -11.93
N ILE A 35 7.95 5.42 -11.74
CA ILE A 35 7.62 4.38 -12.72
C ILE A 35 6.09 4.19 -12.84
N GLY A 36 5.35 4.51 -11.79
CA GLY A 36 3.89 4.44 -11.78
C GLY A 36 3.27 4.86 -10.46
N ILE A 37 1.96 4.64 -10.34
CA ILE A 37 1.21 4.85 -9.10
C ILE A 37 1.09 3.53 -8.33
N ALA A 38 1.05 3.59 -7.00
CA ALA A 38 0.91 2.42 -6.15
C ALA A 38 -0.15 2.64 -5.08
N ALA A 39 -0.91 1.58 -4.78
CA ALA A 39 -1.82 1.52 -3.65
C ALA A 39 -1.05 1.06 -2.41
N ILE A 40 -0.64 2.01 -1.57
CA ILE A 40 0.20 1.74 -0.39
C ILE A 40 -0.52 2.23 0.87
N PRO A 41 -0.59 1.44 1.95
CA PRO A 41 -1.06 1.90 3.25
C PRO A 41 -0.27 3.13 3.70
N PRO A 42 -0.91 4.27 4.03
CA PRO A 42 -0.21 5.52 4.34
C PRO A 42 0.80 5.41 5.49
N ALA A 43 0.56 4.53 6.46
CA ALA A 43 1.46 4.30 7.58
C ALA A 43 2.85 3.83 7.16
N ILE A 44 2.96 3.09 6.03
CA ILE A 44 4.23 2.53 5.54
C ILE A 44 5.12 3.60 4.88
N VAL A 45 4.51 4.65 4.31
CA VAL A 45 5.19 5.70 3.54
C VAL A 45 5.00 7.09 4.14
N ARG A 46 4.77 7.15 5.46
CA ARG A 46 4.47 8.40 6.18
C ARG A 46 5.54 9.47 5.95
N ASP A 47 6.81 9.07 6.06
CA ASP A 47 7.94 9.99 5.90
C ASP A 47 8.11 10.45 4.45
N ASP A 48 7.90 9.57 3.48
CA ASP A 48 7.96 9.96 2.07
C ASP A 48 6.84 10.95 1.71
N ILE A 49 5.66 10.81 2.32
CA ILE A 49 4.57 11.78 2.17
C ILE A 49 4.92 13.11 2.87
N ALA A 50 5.39 13.04 4.12
CA ALA A 50 5.74 14.23 4.91
C ALA A 50 6.85 15.06 4.23
N ASN A 51 7.81 14.39 3.59
CA ASN A 51 8.91 15.03 2.86
C ASN A 51 8.55 15.37 1.40
N GLY A 52 7.30 15.16 0.97
CA GLY A 52 6.83 15.48 -0.38
C GLY A 52 7.42 14.59 -1.50
N ARG A 53 8.08 13.48 -1.14
CA ARG A 53 8.59 12.48 -2.09
C ARG A 53 7.47 11.65 -2.71
N LEU A 54 6.38 11.47 -1.96
CA LEU A 54 5.14 10.86 -2.43
C LEU A 54 3.97 11.80 -2.17
N VAL A 55 2.97 11.74 -3.05
CA VAL A 55 1.72 12.49 -2.88
C VAL A 55 0.54 11.53 -2.88
N ARG A 56 -0.47 11.81 -2.06
CA ARG A 56 -1.69 11.01 -2.05
C ARG A 56 -2.59 11.39 -3.23
N LEU A 57 -2.84 10.43 -4.11
CA LEU A 57 -3.85 10.57 -5.15
C LEU A 57 -5.24 10.28 -4.58
N ARG A 58 -6.21 11.15 -4.86
CA ARG A 58 -7.61 10.93 -4.47
C ARG A 58 -8.28 10.02 -5.49
N SER A 59 -8.85 8.93 -4.99
CA SER A 59 -9.60 7.95 -5.76
C SER A 59 -11.03 7.92 -5.23
N GLY A 60 -12.02 7.85 -6.12
CA GLY A 60 -13.42 7.58 -5.75
C GLY A 60 -13.64 6.16 -5.21
N HIS A 61 -12.66 5.26 -5.43
CA HIS A 61 -12.68 3.89 -4.94
C HIS A 61 -11.94 3.79 -3.60
N ARG A 62 -12.61 3.19 -2.61
CA ARG A 62 -12.03 2.82 -1.32
C ARG A 62 -11.53 1.38 -1.40
N LEU A 63 -10.24 1.18 -1.19
CA LEU A 63 -9.68 -0.15 -0.98
C LEU A 63 -9.97 -0.62 0.45
N ARG A 64 -10.05 -1.92 0.65
CA ARG A 64 -10.17 -2.49 1.99
C ARG A 64 -8.93 -2.14 2.81
N ASP A 65 -9.11 -1.84 4.09
CA ASP A 65 -8.00 -1.59 4.99
C ASP A 65 -7.14 -2.86 5.12
N LEU A 66 -5.81 -2.68 5.16
CA LEU A 66 -4.87 -3.77 5.33
C LEU A 66 -4.79 -4.12 6.81
N GLY A 67 -5.19 -5.34 7.17
CA GLY A 67 -5.01 -5.87 8.51
C GLY A 67 -3.62 -6.46 8.69
N PHE A 68 -2.97 -6.15 9.81
CA PHE A 68 -1.75 -6.80 10.26
C PHE A 68 -2.10 -7.78 11.38
N VAL A 69 -1.49 -8.95 11.35
CA VAL A 69 -1.73 -10.00 12.35
C VAL A 69 -0.41 -10.53 12.86
N ALA A 70 -0.33 -10.75 14.18
CA ALA A 70 0.69 -11.59 14.77
C ALA A 70 0.19 -13.04 14.72
N ALA A 71 1.02 -13.95 14.21
CA ALA A 71 0.71 -15.36 14.13
C ALA A 71 1.91 -16.17 14.62
N TRP A 72 1.64 -17.20 15.41
CA TRP A 72 2.66 -18.08 15.98
C TRP A 72 2.16 -19.51 16.03
N ALA A 73 3.11 -20.44 16.11
CA ALA A 73 2.79 -21.85 16.31
C ALA A 73 2.34 -22.10 17.75
N GLU A 74 1.48 -23.10 17.92
CA GLU A 74 1.00 -23.52 19.23
C GLU A 74 2.12 -24.24 20.00
N THR A 75 2.86 -23.52 20.87
CA THR A 75 4.03 -24.05 21.60
C THR A 75 3.88 -23.92 23.13
N SER A 76 4.76 -24.53 23.92
CA SER A 76 4.75 -24.35 25.39
C SER A 76 5.02 -22.90 25.84
N GLU A 77 5.50 -22.04 24.94
CA GLU A 77 5.89 -20.65 25.22
C GLU A 77 4.79 -19.62 24.90
N LYS A 78 3.55 -20.05 24.66
CA LYS A 78 2.40 -19.18 24.31
C LYS A 78 2.25 -17.94 25.17
N PHE A 79 2.47 -18.04 26.48
CA PHE A 79 2.31 -16.91 27.40
C PHE A 79 3.28 -15.77 27.08
N LEU A 80 4.54 -16.09 26.76
CA LEU A 80 5.54 -15.08 26.40
C LEU A 80 5.22 -14.49 25.02
N ILE A 81 4.84 -15.32 24.06
CA ILE A 81 4.56 -14.87 22.69
C ILE A 81 3.31 -13.98 22.64
N SER A 82 2.25 -14.35 23.35
CA SER A 82 1.04 -13.51 23.47
C SER A 82 1.32 -12.18 24.16
N GLY A 83 2.08 -12.18 25.26
CA GLY A 83 2.47 -10.92 25.92
C GLY A 83 3.26 -9.98 25.00
N ILE A 84 4.16 -10.50 24.16
CA ILE A 84 4.87 -9.69 23.16
C ILE A 84 3.91 -9.18 22.08
N ALA A 85 2.98 -10.02 21.61
CA ALA A 85 1.98 -9.63 20.62
C ALA A 85 1.07 -8.51 21.15
N ASP A 86 0.66 -8.58 22.42
CA ASP A 86 -0.15 -7.55 23.08
C ASP A 86 0.60 -6.22 23.17
N LEU A 87 1.86 -6.24 23.62
CA LEU A 87 2.71 -5.04 23.65
C LEU A 87 2.91 -4.41 22.27
N ALA A 88 3.08 -5.25 21.24
CA ALA A 88 3.20 -4.78 19.87
C ALA A 88 1.89 -4.14 19.37
N ALA A 89 0.74 -4.69 19.75
CA ALA A 89 -0.57 -4.14 19.40
C ALA A 89 -0.84 -2.79 20.10
N GLU A 90 -0.44 -2.65 21.37
CA GLU A 90 -0.55 -1.37 22.10
C GLU A 90 0.27 -0.26 21.45
N SER A 91 1.45 -0.60 20.92
CA SER A 91 2.36 0.35 20.25
C SER A 91 1.93 0.74 18.84
N ALA A 92 0.91 0.07 18.28
CA ALA A 92 0.45 0.29 16.90
C ALA A 92 -0.65 1.38 16.77
N LEU A 93 -1.11 1.94 17.90
CA LEU A 93 -2.09 3.04 17.99
C LEU A 93 -1.44 4.43 17.85
#